data_AF-A0AAV5EV93-F1
#
_entry.id   AF-A0AAV5EV93-F1
#
_cell.length_a   1.000
_cell.length_b   1.000
_cell.length_c   1.000
_cell.angle_alpha   90.00
_cell.angle_beta   90.00
_cell.angle_gamma   90.00
#
_symmetry.space_group_name_H-M   'P 1'
#
loop_
_entity.id
_entity.type
_entity.pdbx_description
1 polymer ?
#
loop_
_entity_poly.entity_id
_entity_poly.type
_entity_poly.pdbx_seq_one_letter_code
_entity_poly.pdbx_strand_id
1 'polypeptide(L)'
;MSSFLLFLQGHEGRYTIYVHASREKPEHVSPLFVGRDIHSEKVTWGKISMVDAERRLLANALQDSDNQHFVLLSDSCVPLHNFDYVYDYLMETNLSFIDCFYDPGPHGNFRYSKNMLPEVRESDFRKGSQWFSVKRQHALMIVADSLYYNKFKHHCRPGMEDGRNCYADEHYLPTLFYMMDPGGIANWSVTHVDWSEGKWHPKAYRAKDVTYELLKNITVCAWFILWFLRKWLLRTLAYGME
;
A
#
# COMPACT_ATOMS: atom_id res chain seq x y z
N MET A 1 -10.82 -21.74 0.71
CA MET A 1 -10.59 -20.53 1.54
C MET A 1 -9.37 -19.82 0.98
N SER A 2 -9.40 -18.50 0.85
CA SER A 2 -8.20 -17.71 0.51
C SER A 2 -7.13 -17.92 1.59
N SER A 3 -5.85 -17.96 1.20
CA SER A 3 -4.70 -18.06 2.12
C SER A 3 -4.74 -16.98 3.20
N PHE A 4 -5.23 -15.79 2.87
CA PHE A 4 -5.38 -14.69 3.80
C PHE A 4 -6.45 -14.95 4.88
N LEU A 5 -7.53 -15.66 4.56
CA LEU A 5 -8.57 -16.00 5.54
C LEU A 5 -8.05 -17.01 6.57
N LEU A 6 -7.24 -17.97 6.12
CA LEU A 6 -6.59 -18.94 7.00
C LEU A 6 -5.57 -18.26 7.93
N PHE A 7 -4.88 -17.25 7.43
CA PHE A 7 -3.92 -16.46 8.21
C PHE A 7 -4.55 -15.71 9.37
N LEU A 8 -5.79 -15.23 9.23
CA LEU A 8 -6.49 -14.47 10.27
C LEU A 8 -7.29 -15.34 11.26
N GLN A 9 -7.50 -16.61 10.94
CA GLN A 9 -8.37 -17.50 11.71
C GLN A 9 -7.76 -17.81 13.08
N GLY A 10 -8.54 -17.62 14.17
CA GLY A 10 -8.07 -17.89 15.53
C GLY A 10 -7.28 -16.75 16.18
N HIS A 11 -7.18 -15.61 15.50
CA HIS A 11 -6.48 -14.41 15.95
C HIS A 11 -7.44 -13.22 16.17
N GLU A 12 -8.73 -13.51 16.35
CA GLU A 12 -9.77 -12.50 16.57
C GLU A 12 -9.44 -11.62 17.78
N GLY A 13 -9.65 -10.31 17.65
CA GLY A 13 -9.30 -9.32 18.69
C GLY A 13 -7.88 -8.75 18.59
N ARG A 14 -7.00 -9.33 17.75
CA ARG A 14 -5.67 -8.75 17.44
C ARG A 14 -5.63 -7.93 16.15
N TYR A 15 -6.73 -7.89 15.40
CA TYR A 15 -6.83 -7.14 14.16
C TYR A 15 -8.24 -6.59 13.97
N THR A 16 -8.32 -5.53 13.17
CA THR A 16 -9.55 -4.95 12.64
C THR A 16 -9.43 -4.84 11.12
N ILE A 17 -10.53 -5.09 10.40
CA ILE A 17 -10.56 -5.04 8.93
C ILE A 17 -11.46 -3.90 8.51
N TYR A 18 -10.97 -3.13 7.54
CA TYR A 18 -11.66 -2.03 6.88
C TYR A 18 -11.57 -2.24 5.38
N VAL A 19 -12.71 -2.24 4.69
CA VAL A 19 -12.78 -2.58 3.27
C VAL A 19 -13.21 -1.37 2.48
N HIS A 20 -12.45 -1.00 1.45
CA HIS A 20 -12.90 0.00 0.49
C HIS A 20 -13.96 -0.63 -0.43
N ALA A 21 -15.09 0.06 -0.58
CA ALA A 21 -16.17 -0.37 -1.47
C ALA A 21 -16.58 0.78 -2.41
N SER A 22 -16.35 0.60 -3.71
CA SER A 22 -16.84 1.52 -4.75
C SER A 22 -18.30 1.27 -5.15
N ARG A 23 -18.80 0.05 -4.91
CA ARG A 23 -20.20 -0.35 -5.16
C ARG A 23 -21.06 -0.04 -3.94
N GLU A 24 -22.33 0.26 -4.17
CA GLU A 24 -23.32 0.45 -3.09
C GLU A 24 -23.62 -0.86 -2.34
N LYS A 25 -23.55 -2.01 -3.03
CA LYS A 25 -23.77 -3.34 -2.45
C LYS A 25 -22.65 -4.29 -2.87
N PRO A 26 -21.49 -4.25 -2.20
CA PRO A 26 -20.43 -5.23 -2.43
C PRO A 26 -20.87 -6.60 -1.92
N GLU A 27 -20.54 -7.64 -2.69
CA GLU A 27 -20.78 -9.03 -2.29
C GLU A 27 -19.53 -9.59 -1.60
N HIS A 28 -19.67 -9.96 -0.33
CA HIS A 28 -18.60 -10.59 0.43
C HIS A 28 -18.81 -12.10 0.49
N VAL A 29 -17.83 -12.85 0.00
CA VAL A 29 -17.84 -14.32 0.08
C VAL A 29 -17.49 -14.80 1.50
N SER A 30 -16.75 -13.99 2.27
CA SER A 30 -16.32 -14.35 3.63
C SER A 30 -17.05 -13.49 4.68
N PRO A 31 -17.55 -14.09 5.78
CA PRO A 31 -18.11 -13.36 6.92
C PRO A 31 -17.16 -12.32 7.52
N LEU A 32 -15.84 -12.51 7.38
CA LEU A 32 -14.83 -11.59 7.91
C LEU A 32 -14.92 -10.17 7.33
N PHE A 33 -15.48 -10.01 6.13
CA PHE A 33 -15.60 -8.71 5.45
C PHE A 33 -17.01 -8.10 5.55
N VAL A 34 -17.99 -8.86 6.02
CA VAL A 34 -19.39 -8.39 6.11
C VAL A 34 -19.51 -7.22 7.08
N GLY A 35 -20.12 -6.12 6.62
CA GLY A 35 -20.33 -4.92 7.43
C GLY A 35 -19.06 -4.10 7.70
N ARG A 36 -17.97 -4.38 6.98
CA ARG A 36 -16.68 -3.66 7.09
C ARG A 36 -16.45 -2.65 5.98
N ASP A 37 -17.45 -2.44 5.12
CA ASP A 37 -17.36 -1.58 3.95
C ASP A 37 -17.35 -0.10 4.32
N ILE A 38 -16.40 0.61 3.73
CA ILE A 38 -16.30 2.05 3.73
C ILE A 38 -16.49 2.50 2.30
N HIS A 39 -17.66 3.09 2.05
CA HIS A 39 -18.01 3.54 0.73
C HIS A 39 -17.24 4.79 0.32
N SER A 40 -16.75 4.81 -0.92
CA SER A 40 -16.18 6.00 -1.55
C SER A 40 -16.36 5.95 -3.07
N GLU A 41 -15.91 7.00 -3.75
CA GLU A 41 -15.84 7.01 -5.20
C GLU A 41 -14.96 5.89 -5.75
N LYS A 42 -15.18 5.58 -7.03
CA LYS A 42 -14.41 4.58 -7.76
C LYS A 42 -12.94 4.97 -7.84
N VAL A 43 -12.07 4.04 -7.47
CA VAL A 43 -10.62 4.19 -7.61
C VAL A 43 -10.20 3.96 -9.06
N THR A 44 -9.41 4.89 -9.60
CA THR A 44 -8.75 4.73 -10.90
C THR A 44 -7.25 4.63 -10.69
N TRP A 45 -6.62 3.64 -11.32
CA TRP A 45 -5.18 3.41 -11.23
C TRP A 45 -4.37 4.66 -11.60
N GLY A 46 -3.35 4.96 -10.78
CA GLY A 46 -2.44 6.08 -10.95
C GLY A 46 -3.05 7.47 -10.69
N LYS A 47 -4.35 7.57 -10.36
CA LYS A 47 -5.02 8.83 -10.02
C LYS A 47 -5.09 9.01 -8.50
N ILE A 48 -5.27 10.27 -8.08
CA ILE A 48 -5.40 10.64 -6.66
C ILE A 48 -6.53 9.90 -5.92
N SER A 49 -7.55 9.43 -6.64
CA SER A 49 -8.63 8.60 -6.08
C SER A 49 -8.12 7.38 -5.30
N MET A 50 -6.94 6.84 -5.66
CA MET A 50 -6.31 5.74 -4.92
C MET A 50 -5.90 6.19 -3.51
N VAL A 51 -5.18 7.31 -3.43
CA VAL A 51 -4.76 7.93 -2.17
C VAL A 51 -5.97 8.39 -1.36
N ASP A 52 -7.04 8.87 -2.01
CA ASP A 52 -8.28 9.25 -1.33
C ASP A 52 -8.96 8.07 -0.62
N ALA A 53 -8.99 6.91 -1.28
CA ALA A 53 -9.50 5.68 -0.68
C ALA A 53 -8.64 5.24 0.51
N GLU A 54 -7.31 5.23 0.35
CA GLU A 54 -6.35 4.87 1.41
C GLU A 54 -6.48 5.81 2.63
N ARG A 55 -6.52 7.13 2.41
CA ARG A 55 -6.72 8.12 3.47
C ARG A 55 -8.05 7.94 4.18
N ARG A 56 -9.11 7.60 3.44
CA ARG A 56 -10.43 7.33 4.03
C ARG A 56 -10.43 6.06 4.87
N LEU A 57 -9.75 5.00 4.44
CA LEU A 57 -9.55 3.79 5.24
C LEU A 57 -8.82 4.11 6.55
N LEU A 58 -7.70 4.84 6.46
CA LEU A 58 -6.94 5.28 7.65
C LEU A 58 -7.81 6.13 8.58
N ALA A 59 -8.56 7.09 8.06
CA ALA A 59 -9.42 7.96 8.87
C ALA A 59 -10.50 7.17 9.65
N ASN A 60 -11.08 6.13 9.05
CA ASN A 60 -12.03 5.26 9.75
C ASN A 60 -11.33 4.36 10.77
N ALA A 61 -10.18 3.79 10.40
CA ALA A 61 -9.41 2.93 11.29
C ALA A 61 -8.86 3.68 12.51
N LEU A 62 -8.56 4.97 12.37
CA LEU A 62 -8.07 5.83 13.46
C LEU A 62 -9.14 6.19 14.50
N GLN A 63 -10.43 6.03 14.18
CA GLN A 63 -11.52 6.27 15.15
C GLN A 63 -11.45 5.30 16.33
N ASP A 64 -10.93 4.09 16.09
CA ASP A 64 -10.61 3.14 17.14
C ASP A 64 -9.25 3.52 17.75
N SER A 65 -9.24 3.79 19.06
CA SER A 65 -8.02 4.14 19.80
C SER A 65 -7.07 2.97 19.96
N ASP A 66 -7.55 1.73 19.83
CA ASP A 66 -6.75 0.51 20.05
C ASP A 66 -5.92 0.16 18.81
N ASN A 67 -6.30 0.66 17.63
CA ASN A 67 -5.52 0.50 16.41
C ASN A 67 -4.21 1.31 16.48
N GLN A 68 -3.08 0.61 16.64
CA GLN A 68 -1.73 1.20 16.74
C GLN A 68 -0.88 1.07 15.46
N HIS A 69 -1.21 0.12 14.58
CA HIS A 69 -0.46 -0.18 13.36
C HIS A 69 -1.42 -0.48 12.20
N PHE A 70 -1.15 0.08 11.02
CA PHE A 70 -2.05 0.07 9.87
C PHE A 70 -1.32 -0.51 8.67
N VAL A 71 -1.88 -1.54 8.06
CA VAL A 71 -1.27 -2.23 6.90
C VAL A 71 -2.22 -2.14 5.72
N LEU A 72 -1.75 -1.60 4.59
CA LEU A 72 -2.51 -1.58 3.35
C LEU A 72 -2.37 -2.93 2.62
N LEU A 73 -3.49 -3.55 2.25
CA LEU A 73 -3.53 -4.87 1.62
C LEU A 73 -4.53 -4.93 0.46
N SER A 74 -4.37 -5.92 -0.41
CA SER A 74 -5.36 -6.32 -1.42
C SER A 74 -5.63 -7.83 -1.35
N ASP A 75 -6.63 -8.32 -2.09
CA ASP A 75 -6.94 -9.77 -2.26
C ASP A 75 -5.77 -10.57 -2.80
N SER A 76 -4.86 -9.89 -3.46
CA SER A 76 -3.70 -10.46 -4.11
C SER A 76 -2.53 -10.62 -3.13
N CYS A 77 -2.64 -10.12 -1.90
CA CYS A 77 -1.60 -10.27 -0.87
C CYS A 77 -1.65 -11.67 -0.24
N VAL A 78 -0.49 -12.31 -0.15
CA VAL A 78 -0.30 -13.60 0.52
C VAL A 78 0.73 -13.45 1.64
N PRO A 79 0.41 -13.84 2.87
CA PRO A 79 1.36 -13.81 3.97
C PRO A 79 2.45 -14.86 3.74
N LEU A 80 3.70 -14.48 3.99
CA LEU A 80 4.87 -15.35 3.86
C LEU A 80 5.24 -16.05 5.18
N HIS A 81 4.75 -15.53 6.29
CA HIS A 81 4.97 -16.03 7.65
C HIS A 81 3.62 -16.21 8.37
N ASN A 82 3.64 -16.93 9.51
CA ASN A 82 2.44 -17.10 10.33
C ASN A 82 2.03 -15.79 11.02
N PHE A 83 0.78 -15.71 11.49
CA PHE A 83 0.22 -14.50 12.07
C PHE A 83 1.03 -13.95 13.23
N ASP A 84 1.41 -14.80 14.19
CA ASP A 84 2.13 -14.35 15.39
C ASP A 84 3.46 -13.68 15.01
N TYR A 85 4.22 -14.28 14.08
CA TYR A 85 5.46 -13.67 13.58
C TYR A 85 5.23 -12.30 12.94
N VAL A 86 4.22 -12.17 12.07
CA VAL A 86 3.88 -10.90 11.42
C VAL A 86 3.45 -9.85 12.43
N TYR A 87 2.59 -10.25 13.36
CA TYR A 87 2.03 -9.39 14.39
C TYR A 87 3.13 -8.86 15.30
N ASP A 88 3.95 -9.74 15.86
CA ASP A 88 5.03 -9.37 16.78
C ASP A 88 6.04 -8.46 16.07
N TYR A 89 6.46 -8.79 14.84
CA TYR A 89 7.37 -7.94 14.07
C TYR A 89 6.83 -6.52 13.85
N LEU A 90 5.56 -6.39 13.47
CA LEU A 90 4.94 -5.08 13.22
C LEU A 90 4.65 -4.31 14.51
N MET A 91 4.32 -5.00 15.59
CA MET A 91 3.99 -4.35 16.86
C MET A 91 5.23 -3.92 17.64
N GLU A 92 6.30 -4.72 17.61
CA GLU A 92 7.54 -4.46 18.38
C GLU A 92 8.47 -3.42 17.73
N THR A 93 8.41 -3.25 16.40
CA THR A 93 9.20 -2.21 15.72
C THR A 93 8.73 -0.81 16.10
N ASN A 94 9.65 0.16 16.16
CA ASN A 94 9.31 1.58 16.31
C ASN A 94 9.23 2.32 14.96
N LEU A 95 9.48 1.62 13.86
CA LEU A 95 9.49 2.21 12.51
C LEU A 95 8.19 1.96 11.76
N SER A 96 7.94 2.79 10.76
CA SER A 96 6.98 2.51 9.70
C SER A 96 7.66 2.08 8.42
N PHE A 97 7.02 1.18 7.70
CA PHE A 97 7.55 0.60 6.48
C PHE A 97 6.90 1.27 5.29
N ILE A 98 7.62 2.26 4.76
CA ILE A 98 7.32 2.98 3.54
C ILE A 98 8.58 2.89 2.70
N ASP A 99 8.42 2.37 1.50
CA ASP A 99 9.50 2.35 0.51
C ASP A 99 9.81 3.79 0.09
N CYS A 100 11.08 4.18 0.17
CA CYS A 100 11.46 5.58 0.00
C CYS A 100 12.88 5.71 -0.51
N PHE A 101 13.00 6.07 -1.78
CA PHE A 101 14.30 6.24 -2.42
C PHE A 101 14.27 7.33 -3.49
N TYR A 102 15.45 7.84 -3.81
CA TYR A 102 15.65 8.73 -4.95
C TYR A 102 15.88 7.88 -6.21
N ASP A 103 15.13 8.16 -7.28
CA ASP A 103 15.25 7.46 -8.55
C ASP A 103 15.42 8.49 -9.67
N PRO A 104 16.63 8.69 -10.22
CA PRO A 104 16.84 9.66 -11.29
C PRO A 104 16.22 9.22 -12.63
N GLY A 105 15.64 8.01 -12.71
CA GLY A 105 15.11 7.43 -13.94
C GLY A 105 13.69 7.89 -14.32
N PRO A 106 13.16 7.35 -15.44
CA PRO A 106 11.85 7.69 -16.00
C PRO A 106 10.66 7.37 -15.09
N HIS A 107 10.86 6.46 -14.13
CA HIS A 107 9.84 6.05 -13.17
C HIS A 107 9.92 6.81 -11.84
N GLY A 108 10.96 7.61 -11.64
CA GLY A 108 11.21 8.40 -10.44
C GLY A 108 11.08 9.89 -10.70
N ASN A 109 12.16 10.62 -10.50
CA ASN A 109 12.23 12.07 -10.53
C ASN A 109 11.93 12.67 -11.92
N PHE A 110 12.03 11.91 -13.02
CA PHE A 110 11.57 12.39 -14.33
C PHE A 110 10.06 12.66 -14.37
N ARG A 111 9.31 12.13 -13.40
CA ARG A 111 7.87 12.38 -13.22
C ARG A 111 7.57 13.66 -12.43
N TYR A 112 8.58 14.28 -11.82
CA TYR A 112 8.42 15.50 -11.03
C TYR A 112 7.84 16.65 -11.86
N SER A 113 7.01 17.49 -11.22
CA SER A 113 6.45 18.69 -11.81
C SER A 113 6.96 19.93 -11.07
N LYS A 114 7.46 20.93 -11.80
CA LYS A 114 7.91 22.20 -11.22
C LYS A 114 6.79 22.97 -10.53
N ASN A 115 5.53 22.67 -10.84
CA ASN A 115 4.36 23.26 -10.17
C ASN A 115 4.20 22.79 -8.72
N MET A 116 4.97 21.79 -8.29
CA MET A 116 5.02 21.38 -6.88
C MET A 116 5.86 22.33 -5.99
N LEU A 117 6.65 23.24 -6.59
CA LEU A 117 7.37 24.28 -5.86
C LEU A 117 6.42 25.31 -5.21
N PRO A 118 6.87 25.99 -4.14
CA PRO A 118 8.08 25.72 -3.38
C PRO A 118 7.96 24.54 -2.38
N GLU A 119 6.75 24.04 -2.15
CA GLU A 119 6.45 23.09 -1.06
C GLU A 119 7.17 21.76 -1.23
N VAL A 120 7.27 21.22 -2.44
CA VAL A 120 8.06 20.02 -2.73
C VAL A 120 9.13 20.39 -3.74
N ARG A 121 10.40 20.36 -3.34
CA ARG A 121 11.52 20.53 -4.26
C ARG A 121 11.82 19.20 -4.96
N GLU A 122 12.40 19.28 -6.15
CA GLU A 122 12.80 18.09 -6.90
C GLU A 122 13.78 17.20 -6.11
N SER A 123 14.66 17.81 -5.30
CA SER A 123 15.60 17.10 -4.41
C SER A 123 14.89 16.28 -3.33
N ASP A 124 13.69 16.68 -2.95
CA ASP A 124 12.90 16.06 -1.88
C ASP A 124 11.91 15.03 -2.43
N PHE A 125 11.61 15.07 -3.74
CA PHE A 125 10.73 14.13 -4.41
C PHE A 125 11.31 12.71 -4.37
N ARG A 126 10.54 11.76 -3.83
CA ARG A 126 10.92 10.36 -3.66
C ARG A 126 9.97 9.44 -4.40
N LYS A 127 10.45 8.22 -4.63
CA LYS A 127 9.69 7.09 -5.17
C LYS A 127 9.58 6.00 -4.12
N GLY A 128 8.51 5.23 -4.20
CA GLY A 128 8.27 4.02 -3.43
C GLY A 128 7.14 3.20 -4.05
N SER A 129 6.73 2.16 -3.33
CA SER A 129 5.51 1.41 -3.61
C SER A 129 4.28 2.08 -2.99
N GLN A 130 3.11 1.82 -3.58
CA GLN A 130 1.81 2.10 -2.95
C GLN A 130 1.66 1.44 -1.56
N TRP A 131 2.23 0.25 -1.37
CA TRP A 131 2.06 -0.54 -0.15
C TRP A 131 2.81 0.07 1.03
N PHE A 132 2.09 0.29 2.13
CA PHE A 132 2.66 0.79 3.37
C PHE A 132 2.21 -0.03 4.58
N SER A 133 3.01 0.04 5.63
CA SER A 133 2.70 -0.46 6.95
C SER A 133 3.15 0.57 7.99
N VAL A 134 2.20 1.32 8.55
CA VAL A 134 2.49 2.56 9.29
C VAL A 134 1.99 2.51 10.73
N LYS A 135 2.74 3.15 11.63
CA LYS A 135 2.34 3.41 13.00
C LYS A 135 1.25 4.48 13.07
N ARG A 136 0.47 4.48 14.15
CA ARG A 136 -0.62 5.43 14.39
C ARG A 136 -0.21 6.89 14.22
N GLN A 137 0.96 7.28 14.70
CA GLN A 137 1.46 8.65 14.53
C GLN A 137 1.58 9.05 13.05
N HIS A 138 2.09 8.15 12.21
CA HIS A 138 2.26 8.39 10.78
C HIS A 138 0.91 8.32 10.04
N ALA A 139 0.00 7.43 10.45
CA ALA A 139 -1.37 7.43 9.93
C ALA A 139 -2.09 8.76 10.19
N LEU A 140 -1.93 9.34 11.39
CA LEU A 140 -2.46 10.67 11.72
C LEU A 140 -1.85 11.76 10.82
N MET A 141 -0.53 11.72 10.58
CA MET A 141 0.14 12.65 9.67
C MET A 141 -0.44 12.57 8.25
N ILE A 142 -0.67 11.36 7.73
CA ILE A 142 -1.25 11.14 6.40
C ILE A 142 -2.65 11.74 6.30
N VAL A 143 -3.51 11.50 7.29
CA VAL A 143 -4.89 11.99 7.27
C VAL A 143 -4.96 13.50 7.47
N ALA A 144 -4.08 14.06 8.31
CA ALA A 144 -4.04 15.49 8.62
C ALA A 144 -3.36 16.33 7.52
N ASP A 145 -2.47 15.76 6.71
CA ASP A 145 -1.77 16.50 5.67
C ASP A 145 -2.74 16.98 4.58
N SER A 146 -2.81 18.29 4.41
CA SER A 146 -3.53 18.92 3.29
C SER A 146 -2.58 19.60 2.30
N LEU A 147 -1.38 20.00 2.74
CA LEU A 147 -0.47 20.80 1.94
C LEU A 147 0.18 19.96 0.84
N TYR A 148 0.89 18.90 1.22
CA TYR A 148 1.62 18.07 0.28
C TYR A 148 0.65 17.24 -0.55
N TYR A 149 -0.37 16.66 0.08
CA TYR A 149 -1.46 15.98 -0.61
C TYR A 149 -2.03 16.80 -1.77
N ASN A 150 -2.34 18.09 -1.56
CA ASN A 150 -2.90 18.92 -2.63
C ASN A 150 -1.91 19.12 -3.79
N LYS A 151 -0.59 19.18 -3.52
CA LYS A 151 0.42 19.21 -4.60
C LYS A 151 0.40 17.95 -5.45
N PHE A 152 0.36 16.77 -4.83
CA PHE A 152 0.26 15.51 -5.56
C PHE A 152 -1.09 15.37 -6.27
N LYS A 153 -2.19 15.79 -5.65
CA LYS A 153 -3.53 15.81 -6.26
C LYS A 153 -3.58 16.61 -7.56
N HIS A 154 -2.98 17.79 -7.57
CA HIS A 154 -3.05 18.69 -8.72
C HIS A 154 -1.96 18.44 -9.77
N HIS A 155 -0.79 17.94 -9.35
CA HIS A 155 0.40 17.87 -10.20
C HIS A 155 0.99 16.47 -10.35
N CYS A 156 0.33 15.42 -9.86
CA CYS A 156 0.74 14.04 -10.06
C CYS A 156 -0.43 13.19 -10.57
N ARG A 157 -0.52 13.05 -11.90
CA ARG A 157 -1.55 12.22 -12.57
C ARG A 157 -1.01 11.61 -13.87
N PRO A 158 -1.68 10.60 -14.43
CA PRO A 158 -1.36 10.10 -15.76
C PRO A 158 -1.64 11.17 -16.82
N GLY A 159 -0.81 11.24 -17.87
CA GLY A 159 -1.01 12.16 -19.00
C GLY A 159 -0.93 13.65 -18.63
N MET A 160 0.07 14.04 -17.83
CA MET A 160 0.43 15.43 -17.59
C MET A 160 0.97 16.11 -18.87
N GLU A 161 1.38 17.38 -18.75
CA GLU A 161 2.07 18.12 -19.81
C GLU A 161 3.17 17.28 -20.47
N ASP A 162 3.25 17.35 -21.79
CA ASP A 162 4.17 16.57 -22.65
C ASP A 162 3.98 15.04 -22.57
N GLY A 163 2.83 14.56 -22.09
CA GLY A 163 2.54 13.12 -21.97
C GLY A 163 3.23 12.44 -20.80
N ARG A 164 3.82 13.21 -19.87
CA ARG A 164 4.49 12.70 -18.67
C ARG A 164 3.48 12.04 -17.74
N ASN A 165 3.83 10.91 -17.14
CA ASN A 165 2.99 10.26 -16.13
C ASN A 165 3.56 10.52 -14.74
N CYS A 166 2.69 10.75 -13.75
CA CYS A 166 3.03 10.74 -12.34
C CYS A 166 1.92 10.01 -11.58
N TYR A 167 2.29 9.15 -10.63
CA TYR A 167 1.35 8.34 -9.86
C TYR A 167 1.47 8.69 -8.38
N ALA A 168 0.42 9.32 -7.83
CA ALA A 168 0.47 9.88 -6.49
C ALA A 168 0.69 8.79 -5.43
N ASP A 169 0.11 7.61 -5.63
CA ASP A 169 0.29 6.41 -4.80
C ASP A 169 1.74 5.91 -4.73
N GLU A 170 2.59 6.22 -5.71
CA GLU A 170 4.02 5.82 -5.70
C GLU A 170 4.98 6.92 -5.21
N HIS A 171 4.51 8.17 -5.09
CA HIS A 171 5.38 9.32 -4.81
C HIS A 171 4.98 10.16 -3.61
N TYR A 172 3.69 10.21 -3.25
CA TYR A 172 3.18 11.08 -2.19
C TYR A 172 3.75 10.71 -0.81
N LEU A 173 3.45 9.50 -0.32
CA LEU A 173 3.89 9.08 1.01
C LEU A 173 5.42 9.03 1.14
N PRO A 174 6.19 8.48 0.19
CA PRO A 174 7.64 8.49 0.25
C PRO A 174 8.20 9.92 0.38
N THR A 175 7.66 10.87 -0.39
CA THR A 175 8.09 12.27 -0.36
C THR A 175 7.70 12.93 0.96
N LEU A 176 6.46 12.75 1.41
CA LEU A 176 5.96 13.32 2.67
C LEU A 176 6.86 12.89 3.85
N PHE A 177 7.13 11.59 3.99
CA PHE A 177 7.88 11.10 5.14
C PHE A 177 9.39 11.36 5.03
N TYR A 178 9.95 11.39 3.82
CA TYR A 178 11.33 11.87 3.65
C TYR A 178 11.52 13.30 4.17
N MET A 179 10.52 14.16 3.97
CA MET A 179 10.57 15.56 4.39
C MET A 179 10.22 15.76 5.87
N MET A 180 9.25 15.00 6.38
CA MET A 180 8.66 15.25 7.70
C MET A 180 9.27 14.39 8.82
N ASP A 181 9.57 13.13 8.54
CA ASP A 181 10.14 12.20 9.53
C ASP A 181 10.97 11.08 8.86
N PRO A 182 12.15 11.40 8.29
CA PRO A 182 12.98 10.41 7.62
C PRO A 182 13.58 9.37 8.61
N GLY A 183 13.58 9.66 9.91
CA GLY A 183 14.05 8.73 10.95
C GLY A 183 12.97 7.77 11.45
N GLY A 184 11.69 8.11 11.28
CA GLY A 184 10.54 7.27 11.64
C GLY A 184 10.15 6.22 10.61
N ILE A 185 10.77 6.25 9.42
CA ILE A 185 10.54 5.27 8.36
C ILE A 185 11.76 4.39 8.08
N ALA A 186 11.48 3.18 7.63
CA ALA A 186 12.47 2.20 7.23
C ALA A 186 13.16 2.53 5.89
N ASN A 187 12.47 3.17 4.93
CA ASN A 187 12.87 3.27 3.52
C ASN A 187 12.76 1.95 2.72
N TRP A 188 12.04 0.95 3.25
CA TRP A 188 11.60 -0.24 2.51
C TRP A 188 10.18 -0.62 2.92
N SER A 189 9.51 -1.39 2.05
CA SER A 189 8.19 -1.98 2.33
C SER A 189 8.33 -3.41 2.87
N VAL A 190 7.37 -3.84 3.70
CA VAL A 190 7.24 -5.24 4.14
C VAL A 190 6.60 -6.14 3.07
N THR A 191 6.27 -5.59 1.90
CA THR A 191 5.67 -6.33 0.78
C THR A 191 6.70 -6.62 -0.30
N HIS A 192 6.89 -7.89 -0.62
CA HIS A 192 7.70 -8.34 -1.77
C HIS A 192 6.91 -8.20 -3.07
N VAL A 193 7.54 -7.57 -4.07
CA VAL A 193 7.00 -7.38 -5.41
C VAL A 193 8.10 -7.64 -6.45
N ASP A 194 7.85 -8.53 -7.41
CA ASP A 194 8.81 -8.90 -8.45
C ASP A 194 8.63 -8.05 -9.72
N TRP A 195 9.60 -7.18 -9.99
CA TRP A 195 9.65 -6.30 -11.16
C TRP A 195 10.60 -6.79 -12.28
N SER A 196 11.09 -8.04 -12.20
CA SER A 196 12.08 -8.58 -13.13
C SER A 196 11.65 -8.57 -14.61
N GLU A 197 10.34 -8.51 -14.88
CA GLU A 197 9.81 -8.45 -16.25
C GLU A 197 9.86 -7.05 -16.89
N GLY A 198 10.17 -5.99 -16.13
CA GLY A 198 10.28 -4.62 -16.66
C GLY A 198 8.99 -4.05 -17.27
N LYS A 199 7.83 -4.63 -16.93
CA LYS A 199 6.52 -4.18 -17.41
C LYS A 199 5.97 -3.05 -16.53
N TRP A 200 4.88 -2.44 -16.98
CA TRP A 200 4.08 -1.48 -16.20
C TRP A 200 3.47 -2.06 -14.92
N HIS A 201 3.53 -3.38 -14.77
CA HIS A 201 2.98 -4.09 -13.63
C HIS A 201 3.96 -5.18 -13.18
N PRO A 202 3.96 -5.53 -11.88
CA PRO A 202 4.76 -6.63 -11.37
C PRO A 202 4.43 -7.96 -12.05
N LYS A 203 5.38 -8.89 -11.97
CA LYS A 203 5.22 -10.27 -12.42
C LYS A 203 3.99 -10.89 -11.75
N ALA A 204 3.12 -11.47 -12.58
CA ALA A 204 2.00 -12.27 -12.11
C ALA A 204 2.42 -13.74 -12.02
N TYR A 205 2.22 -14.35 -10.86
CA TYR A 205 2.50 -15.76 -10.65
C TYR A 205 1.21 -16.57 -10.77
N ARG A 206 1.28 -17.69 -11.49
CA ARG A 206 0.22 -18.71 -11.57
C ARG A 206 0.55 -19.85 -10.61
N ALA A 207 -0.42 -20.75 -10.36
CA ALA A 207 -0.22 -21.89 -9.48
C ALA A 207 1.04 -22.72 -9.81
N LYS A 208 1.35 -22.90 -11.10
CA LYS A 208 2.56 -23.59 -11.57
C LYS A 208 3.88 -22.85 -11.29
N ASP A 209 3.81 -21.54 -11.07
CA ASP A 209 4.98 -20.70 -10.84
C ASP A 209 5.33 -20.65 -9.33
N VAL A 210 4.41 -21.08 -8.45
CA VAL A 210 4.61 -21.12 -7.00
C VAL A 210 5.25 -22.44 -6.59
N THR A 211 6.58 -22.47 -6.50
CA THR A 211 7.33 -23.63 -6.03
C THR A 211 7.86 -23.43 -4.61
N TYR A 212 8.25 -24.52 -3.96
CA TYR A 212 8.90 -24.46 -2.64
C TYR A 212 10.19 -23.63 -2.70
N GLU A 213 10.98 -23.76 -3.76
CA GLU A 213 12.22 -22.99 -3.95
C GLU A 213 11.94 -21.50 -4.09
N LEU A 214 10.89 -21.11 -4.82
CA LEU A 214 10.48 -19.72 -4.92
C LEU A 214 10.08 -19.18 -3.55
N LEU A 215 9.21 -19.88 -2.81
CA LEU A 215 8.78 -19.48 -1.48
C LEU A 215 9.96 -19.37 -0.52
N LYS A 216 10.87 -20.34 -0.55
CA LYS A 216 12.11 -20.33 0.23
C LYS A 216 12.97 -19.11 -0.11
N ASN A 217 13.15 -18.80 -1.40
CA ASN A 217 13.97 -17.67 -1.82
C ASN A 217 13.39 -16.33 -1.39
N ILE A 218 12.06 -16.16 -1.47
CA ILE A 218 11.39 -14.92 -1.04
C ILE A 218 11.44 -14.78 0.48
N THR A 219 11.26 -15.88 1.23
CA THR A 219 11.26 -15.89 2.71
C THR A 219 12.65 -15.78 3.34
N VAL A 220 13.74 -15.98 2.58
CA VAL A 220 15.11 -15.77 3.07
C VAL A 220 15.37 -14.29 3.41
N CYS A 221 14.68 -13.36 2.75
CA CYS A 221 14.69 -11.96 3.13
C CYS A 221 13.67 -11.72 4.25
N ALA A 222 14.11 -11.77 5.51
CA ALA A 222 13.29 -11.52 6.71
C ALA A 222 12.61 -10.12 6.76
N TRP A 223 12.85 -9.28 5.75
CA TRP A 223 12.29 -7.95 5.55
C TRP A 223 10.91 -7.99 4.90
N PHE A 224 10.59 -9.08 4.18
CA PHE A 224 9.31 -9.26 3.51
C PHE A 224 8.40 -10.18 4.29
N ILE A 225 7.25 -9.65 4.67
CA ILE A 225 6.26 -10.36 5.46
C ILE A 225 5.01 -10.67 4.64
N LEU A 226 4.78 -9.87 3.60
CA LEU A 226 3.72 -10.03 2.63
C LEU A 226 4.31 -10.25 1.24
N TRP A 227 3.65 -11.06 0.42
CA TRP A 227 3.97 -11.24 -0.98
C TRP A 227 2.79 -10.88 -1.85
N PHE A 228 3.01 -10.04 -2.86
CA PHE A 228 1.99 -9.69 -3.82
C PHE A 228 1.88 -10.72 -4.96
N LEU A 229 0.83 -11.55 -4.93
CA LEU A 229 0.44 -12.45 -6.02
C LEU A 229 -0.64 -11.79 -6.88
N ARG A 230 -0.27 -11.12 -7.97
CA ARG A 230 -1.30 -10.61 -8.89
C ARG A 230 -2.03 -11.78 -9.57
N LYS A 231 -3.24 -12.08 -9.05
CA LYS A 231 -4.25 -13.07 -9.51
C LYS A 231 -3.91 -14.55 -9.31
N TRP A 232 -4.29 -15.07 -8.14
CA TRP A 232 -4.85 -16.42 -8.07
C TRP A 232 -6.23 -16.42 -8.72
N LEU A 233 -6.41 -17.20 -9.79
CA LEU A 233 -7.70 -17.35 -10.46
C LEU A 233 -8.56 -18.34 -9.67
N LEU A 234 -9.00 -17.95 -8.48
CA LEU A 234 -10.08 -18.58 -7.72
C LEU A 234 -10.94 -17.45 -7.15
N ARG A 235 -12.19 -17.41 -7.61
CA ARG A 235 -13.20 -16.41 -7.28
C ARG A 235 -13.27 -16.16 -5.77
N THR A 236 -12.69 -15.06 -5.30
CA THR A 236 -12.91 -14.48 -3.98
C THR A 236 -12.47 -13.02 -4.03
N LEU A 237 -13.44 -12.11 -3.91
CA LEU A 237 -13.28 -10.66 -3.97
C LEU A 237 -12.75 -10.11 -2.62
N ALA A 238 -11.69 -9.31 -2.67
CA ALA A 238 -11.36 -8.28 -1.66
C ALA A 238 -10.32 -7.30 -2.24
N TYR A 239 -10.67 -6.05 -2.57
CA TYR A 239 -9.81 -5.16 -3.38
C TYR A 239 -9.60 -5.63 -4.84
N GLY A 240 -10.71 -6.00 -5.49
CA GLY A 240 -10.78 -5.87 -6.92
C GLY A 240 -10.77 -4.39 -7.27
N MET A 241 -9.83 -3.95 -8.11
CA MET A 241 -10.03 -2.75 -8.92
C MET A 241 -11.29 -2.97 -9.78
N GLU A 242 -12.47 -2.69 -9.24
CA GLU A 242 -13.73 -2.71 -9.98
C GLU A 242 -14.09 -1.33 -10.52
#